data_AF-A0A0G0T2T9-F1
#
_entry.id   AF-A0A0G0T2T9-F1
#
_cell.length_a   1.000
_cell.length_b   1.000
_cell.length_c   1.000
_cell.angle_alpha   90.00
_cell.angle_beta   90.00
_cell.angle_gamma   90.00
#
_symmetry.space_group_name_H-M   'P 1'
#
loop_
_entity.id
_entity.type
_entity.pdbx_description
1 polymer ?
#
loop_
_entity_poly.entity_id
_entity_poly.type
_entity_poly.pdbx_seq_one_letter_code
_entity_poly.pdbx_strand_id
1 'polypeptide(L)'
;MELKWWRLGKIPEGTKLREYALNHIKEQFGLSTKLAGQAAKYLVEAIIFENRDKLEKAKGSLKKFYKLIKSELKLAFEPEIVASLEIQSNKQKGENEELTKEHLAEVYRISLFQAAKAAHLRVLANIERNRGDWDKAEDYLQKYYRALKERVA
;
A
#
# COMPACT_ATOMS: atom_id res chain seq x y z
N MET A 1 6.00 6.99 9.63
CA MET A 1 6.28 5.77 8.85
C MET A 1 5.91 5.95 7.38
N GLU A 2 4.62 5.93 7.01
CA GLU A 2 4.19 6.02 5.59
C GLU A 2 4.57 7.36 4.93
N LEU A 3 4.50 8.48 5.65
CA LEU A 3 4.92 9.80 5.15
C LEU A 3 6.40 9.89 4.75
N LYS A 4 7.28 9.24 5.51
CA LYS A 4 8.71 9.18 5.15
C LYS A 4 8.90 8.38 3.87
N TRP A 5 8.13 7.30 3.69
CA TRP A 5 8.12 6.52 2.46
C TRP A 5 7.59 7.33 1.26
N TRP A 6 6.51 8.08 1.42
CA TRP A 6 5.98 8.96 0.36
C TRP A 6 6.93 10.08 -0.03
N ARG A 7 7.56 10.75 0.96
CA ARG A 7 8.56 11.80 0.72
C ARG A 7 9.80 11.26 0.00
N LEU A 8 10.09 9.98 0.18
CA LEU A 8 11.16 9.25 -0.49
C LEU A 8 10.67 8.51 -1.74
N GLY A 9 9.68 9.06 -2.45
CA GLY A 9 9.33 8.66 -3.82
C GLY A 9 10.53 8.68 -4.80
N LYS A 10 11.68 9.21 -4.34
CA LYS A 10 13.02 8.93 -4.86
C LYS A 10 13.82 8.18 -3.80
N ILE A 11 14.27 6.96 -4.14
CA ILE A 11 15.19 6.17 -3.32
C ILE A 11 16.41 7.05 -2.99
N PRO A 12 16.84 7.18 -1.71
CA PRO A 12 18.01 7.97 -1.38
C PRO A 12 19.23 7.55 -2.20
N GLU A 13 20.04 8.50 -2.66
CA GLU A 13 21.25 8.19 -3.45
C GLU A 13 22.13 7.17 -2.72
N GLY A 14 22.61 6.17 -3.45
CA GLY A 14 23.39 5.06 -2.89
C GLY A 14 22.57 3.93 -2.25
N THR A 15 21.25 4.09 -2.07
CA THR A 15 20.39 3.04 -1.49
C THR A 15 19.83 2.12 -2.58
N LYS A 16 19.91 0.80 -2.38
CA LYS A 16 19.27 -0.17 -3.30
C LYS A 16 17.77 -0.24 -3.01
N LEU A 17 16.92 -0.21 -4.05
CA LEU A 17 15.45 -0.31 -3.93
C LEU A 17 15.01 -1.47 -3.01
N ARG A 18 15.67 -2.62 -3.12
CA ARG A 18 15.36 -3.81 -2.31
C ARG A 18 15.65 -3.61 -0.83
N GLU A 19 16.75 -2.94 -0.48
CA GLU A 19 17.14 -2.66 0.90
C GLU A 19 16.20 -1.62 1.52
N TYR A 20 15.85 -0.61 0.74
CA TYR A 20 14.85 0.38 1.12
C TYR A 20 13.48 -0.27 1.38
N ALA A 21 13.00 -1.10 0.46
CA ALA A 21 11.76 -1.86 0.62
C ALA A 21 11.79 -2.81 1.83
N LEU A 22 12.92 -3.47 2.09
CA LEU A 22 13.10 -4.32 3.27
C LEU A 22 12.89 -3.53 4.55
N ASN A 23 13.58 -2.39 4.70
CA ASN A 23 13.50 -1.58 5.91
C ASN A 23 12.07 -1.07 6.13
N HIS A 24 11.41 -0.60 5.07
CA HIS A 24 10.02 -0.16 5.16
C HIS A 24 9.05 -1.26 5.54
N ILE A 25 9.15 -2.44 4.91
CA ILE A 25 8.29 -3.58 5.23
C ILE A 25 8.52 -4.04 6.67
N LYS A 26 9.78 -4.07 7.12
CA LYS A 26 10.11 -4.41 8.51
C LYS A 26 9.48 -3.42 9.49
N GLU A 27 9.57 -2.13 9.20
CA GLU A 27 9.02 -1.06 10.02
C GLU A 27 7.48 -1.10 10.03
N GLN A 28 6.85 -1.25 8.86
CA GLN A 28 5.39 -1.21 8.69
C GLN A 28 4.68 -2.44 9.26
N PHE A 29 5.26 -3.63 9.08
CA PHE A 29 4.60 -4.90 9.41
C PHE A 29 5.29 -5.65 10.55
N GLY A 30 6.35 -5.10 11.15
CA GLY A 30 7.05 -5.75 12.28
C GLY A 30 7.69 -7.10 11.94
N LEU A 31 7.96 -7.39 10.66
CA LEU A 31 8.48 -8.69 10.24
C LEU A 31 9.95 -8.89 10.67
N SER A 32 10.35 -10.16 10.86
CA SER A 32 11.77 -10.51 10.96
C SER A 32 12.54 -10.11 9.69
N THR A 33 13.85 -9.85 9.79
CA THR A 33 14.69 -9.47 8.64
C THR A 33 14.58 -10.47 7.47
N LYS A 34 14.46 -11.77 7.78
CA LYS A 34 14.31 -12.83 6.77
C LYS A 34 12.98 -12.70 6.02
N LEU A 35 11.87 -12.55 6.73
CA LEU A 35 10.54 -12.41 6.14
C LEU A 35 10.38 -11.07 5.42
N ALA A 36 10.88 -9.97 6.01
CA ALA A 36 10.94 -8.67 5.36
C ALA A 36 11.73 -8.72 4.04
N GLY A 37 12.86 -9.43 4.01
CA GLY A 37 13.64 -9.61 2.78
C GLY A 37 12.95 -10.42 1.69
N GLN A 38 12.08 -11.36 2.06
CA GLN A 38 11.24 -12.11 1.12
C GLN A 38 10.07 -11.27 0.61
N ALA A 39 9.37 -10.58 1.51
CA ALA A 39 8.29 -9.66 1.17
C ALA A 39 8.79 -8.52 0.26
N ALA A 40 9.94 -7.92 0.58
CA ALA A 40 10.58 -6.90 -0.25
C ALA A 40 10.92 -7.40 -1.64
N LYS A 41 11.38 -8.65 -1.77
CA LYS A 41 11.62 -9.27 -3.08
C LYS A 41 10.33 -9.33 -3.89
N TYR A 42 9.23 -9.82 -3.32
CA TYR A 42 7.96 -9.92 -4.03
C TYR A 42 7.39 -8.55 -4.42
N LEU A 43 7.48 -7.55 -3.54
CA LEU A 43 7.06 -6.19 -3.84
C LEU A 43 7.88 -5.57 -4.97
N VAL A 44 9.20 -5.70 -4.94
CA VAL A 44 10.08 -5.19 -6.01
C VAL A 44 9.85 -5.92 -7.33
N GLU A 45 9.65 -7.24 -7.31
CA GLU A 45 9.28 -8.01 -8.50
C GLU A 45 7.97 -7.52 -9.12
N ALA A 46 6.96 -7.23 -8.29
CA ALA A 46 5.69 -6.67 -8.74
C ALA A 46 5.90 -5.34 -9.48
N ILE A 47 6.59 -4.39 -8.85
CA ILE A 47 6.90 -3.08 -9.44
C ILE A 47 7.65 -3.22 -10.78
N ILE A 48 8.65 -4.12 -10.85
CA ILE A 48 9.39 -4.38 -12.10
C ILE A 48 8.47 -4.95 -13.19
N PHE A 49 7.54 -5.84 -12.84
CA PHE A 49 6.60 -6.39 -13.80
C PHE A 49 5.58 -5.34 -14.27
N GLU A 50 5.07 -4.49 -13.39
CA GLU A 50 4.16 -3.38 -13.74
C GLU A 50 4.84 -2.39 -14.68
N ASN A 51 6.08 -1.99 -14.39
CA ASN A 51 6.87 -1.12 -15.26
C ASN A 51 7.16 -1.72 -16.64
N ARG A 52 7.00 -3.04 -16.79
CA ARG A 52 7.15 -3.79 -18.06
C ARG A 52 5.81 -4.19 -18.67
N ASP A 53 4.71 -3.66 -18.16
CA ASP A 53 3.33 -3.97 -18.57
C ASP A 53 2.95 -5.47 -18.44
N LYS A 54 3.62 -6.20 -17.54
CA LYS A 54 3.38 -7.63 -17.27
C LYS A 54 2.42 -7.81 -16.10
N LEU A 55 1.20 -7.30 -16.23
CA LEU A 55 0.23 -7.16 -15.14
C LEU A 55 -0.08 -8.48 -14.40
N GLU A 56 -0.27 -9.60 -15.12
CA GLU A 56 -0.51 -10.90 -14.47
C GLU A 56 0.68 -11.39 -13.62
N LYS A 57 1.91 -11.10 -14.05
CA LYS A 57 3.11 -11.44 -13.27
C LYS A 57 3.28 -10.51 -12.07
N ALA A 58 2.91 -9.25 -12.23
CA ALA A 58 2.89 -8.29 -11.14
C ALA A 58 1.88 -8.71 -10.06
N LYS A 59 0.64 -8.98 -10.47
CA LYS A 59 -0.41 -9.52 -9.62
C LYS A 59 0.03 -10.80 -8.90
N GLY A 60 0.64 -11.74 -9.62
CA GLY A 60 1.16 -12.98 -9.01
C GLY A 60 2.25 -12.74 -7.96
N SER A 61 3.03 -11.66 -8.11
CA SER A 61 4.05 -11.27 -7.13
C SER A 61 3.42 -10.57 -5.92
N LEU A 62 2.48 -9.65 -6.12
CA LEU A 62 1.70 -9.02 -5.04
C LEU A 62 0.90 -10.05 -4.24
N LYS A 63 0.30 -11.05 -4.89
CA LYS A 63 -0.39 -12.15 -4.20
C LYS A 63 0.54 -12.86 -3.22
N LYS A 64 1.79 -13.15 -3.61
CA LYS A 64 2.79 -13.79 -2.73
C LYS A 64 3.17 -12.88 -1.57
N PHE A 65 3.37 -11.59 -1.85
CA PHE A 65 3.59 -10.56 -0.83
C PHE A 65 2.46 -10.56 0.20
N TYR A 66 1.21 -10.37 -0.23
CA TYR A 66 0.04 -10.32 0.65
C TYR A 66 -0.22 -11.64 1.37
N LYS A 67 0.06 -12.79 0.75
CA LYS A 67 -0.04 -14.10 1.43
C LYS A 67 0.96 -14.21 2.59
N LEU A 68 2.18 -13.70 2.41
CA LEU A 68 3.19 -13.67 3.48
C LEU A 68 2.73 -12.74 4.61
N ILE A 69 2.32 -11.51 4.30
CA ILE A 69 1.83 -10.54 5.30
C ILE A 69 0.64 -11.11 6.07
N LYS A 70 -0.35 -11.67 5.37
CA LYS A 70 -1.53 -12.32 5.96
C LYS A 70 -1.13 -13.41 6.94
N SER A 71 -0.23 -14.30 6.53
CA SER A 71 0.19 -15.46 7.32
C SER A 71 0.94 -15.06 8.58
N GLU A 72 1.82 -14.05 8.50
CA GLU A 72 2.60 -13.59 9.63
C GLU A 72 1.73 -12.82 10.63
N LEU A 73 0.93 -11.88 10.14
CA LEU A 73 0.13 -10.98 10.97
C LEU A 73 -1.26 -11.53 11.32
N LYS A 74 -1.57 -12.76 10.89
CA LYS A 74 -2.87 -13.42 11.08
C LYS A 74 -4.06 -12.57 10.61
N LEU A 75 -3.87 -11.84 9.51
CA LEU A 75 -4.89 -10.96 8.96
C LEU A 75 -5.96 -11.76 8.20
N ALA A 76 -7.13 -11.16 8.08
CA ALA A 76 -8.30 -11.84 7.52
C ALA A 76 -8.54 -11.58 6.03
N PHE A 77 -7.95 -10.53 5.43
CA PHE A 77 -8.14 -10.17 4.02
C PHE A 77 -7.78 -11.30 3.05
N GLU A 78 -8.27 -11.25 1.81
CA GLU A 78 -7.90 -12.21 0.78
C GLU A 78 -6.80 -11.72 -0.17
N PRO A 79 -5.60 -12.34 -0.19
CA PRO A 79 -4.44 -11.83 -0.94
C PRO A 79 -4.68 -11.65 -2.44
N GLU A 80 -5.51 -12.51 -3.05
CA GLU A 80 -5.85 -12.40 -4.47
C GLU A 80 -6.66 -11.14 -4.77
N ILE A 81 -7.61 -10.80 -3.90
CA ILE A 81 -8.50 -9.65 -4.05
C ILE A 81 -7.68 -8.37 -3.87
N VAL A 82 -6.92 -8.28 -2.78
CA VAL A 82 -6.07 -7.11 -2.49
C VAL A 82 -5.05 -6.88 -3.62
N ALA A 83 -4.37 -7.92 -4.08
CA ALA A 83 -3.43 -7.82 -5.20
C ALA A 83 -4.12 -7.36 -6.50
N SER A 84 -5.34 -7.83 -6.76
CA SER A 84 -6.09 -7.43 -7.96
C SER A 84 -6.52 -5.97 -7.91
N LEU A 85 -6.96 -5.49 -6.75
CA LEU A 85 -7.37 -4.10 -6.53
C LEU A 85 -6.17 -3.15 -6.67
N GLU A 86 -5.00 -3.53 -6.14
CA GLU A 86 -3.78 -2.72 -6.26
C GLU A 86 -3.31 -2.60 -7.71
N ILE A 87 -3.30 -3.69 -8.49
CA ILE A 87 -2.97 -3.65 -9.92
C ILE A 87 -3.98 -2.78 -10.70
N GLN A 88 -5.26 -2.90 -10.38
CA GLN A 88 -6.30 -2.05 -11.00
C GLN A 88 -6.08 -0.57 -10.68
N SER A 89 -5.76 -0.24 -9.42
CA SER A 89 -5.46 1.12 -9.00
C SER A 89 -4.22 1.66 -9.72
N ASN A 90 -3.15 0.88 -9.82
CA ASN A 90 -1.90 1.31 -10.45
C ASN A 90 -2.04 1.51 -11.96
N LYS A 91 -2.97 0.79 -12.60
CA LYS A 91 -3.28 0.95 -14.03
C LYS A 91 -4.04 2.24 -14.32
N GLN A 92 -4.86 2.72 -13.39
CA GLN A 92 -5.65 3.92 -13.61
C GLN A 92 -4.77 5.17 -13.53
N LYS A 93 -4.99 6.10 -14.46
CA LYS A 93 -4.33 7.40 -14.40
C LYS A 93 -5.06 8.26 -13.37
N GLY A 94 -4.44 8.42 -12.21
CA GLY A 94 -4.96 9.25 -11.12
C GLY A 94 -5.65 8.45 -10.04
N GLU A 95 -6.21 9.16 -9.07
CA GLU A 95 -6.82 8.57 -7.89
C GLU A 95 -8.24 8.06 -8.16
N ASN A 96 -8.60 6.91 -7.61
CA ASN A 96 -9.94 6.35 -7.68
C ASN A 96 -10.45 6.03 -6.27
N GLU A 97 -11.45 6.79 -5.82
CA GLU A 97 -12.02 6.65 -4.50
C GLU A 97 -12.80 5.35 -4.31
N GLU A 98 -13.49 4.86 -5.34
CA GLU A 98 -14.24 3.60 -5.26
C GLU A 98 -13.30 2.40 -5.10
N LEU A 99 -12.26 2.33 -5.93
CA LEU A 99 -11.21 1.30 -5.80
C LEU A 99 -10.48 1.39 -4.46
N THR A 100 -10.19 2.61 -3.99
CA THR A 100 -9.57 2.82 -2.68
C THR A 100 -10.51 2.31 -1.56
N LYS A 101 -11.81 2.57 -1.67
CA LYS A 101 -12.82 2.12 -0.71
C LYS A 101 -12.94 0.60 -0.68
N GLU A 102 -13.02 -0.06 -1.84
CA GLU A 102 -13.02 -1.52 -1.96
C GLU A 102 -11.75 -2.14 -1.36
N HIS A 103 -10.58 -1.56 -1.68
CA HIS A 103 -9.30 -2.01 -1.15
C HIS A 103 -9.25 -1.91 0.37
N LEU A 104 -9.65 -0.79 0.95
CA LEU A 104 -9.68 -0.60 2.41
C LEU A 104 -10.69 -1.53 3.07
N ALA A 105 -11.88 -1.70 2.48
CA ALA A 105 -12.90 -2.61 2.99
C ALA A 105 -12.36 -4.05 3.07
N GLU A 106 -11.63 -4.50 2.06
CA GLU A 106 -11.04 -5.85 2.05
C GLU A 106 -9.88 -5.98 3.05
N VAL A 107 -8.92 -5.04 3.04
CA VAL A 107 -7.73 -5.08 3.91
C VAL A 107 -8.11 -5.05 5.39
N TYR A 108 -9.05 -4.19 5.75
CA TYR A 108 -9.47 -3.98 7.14
C TYR A 108 -10.71 -4.80 7.54
N ARG A 109 -11.30 -5.56 6.61
CA ARG A 109 -12.53 -6.34 6.84
C ARG A 109 -13.69 -5.52 7.42
N ILE A 110 -13.87 -4.32 6.87
CA ILE A 110 -14.97 -3.41 7.22
C ILE A 110 -15.92 -3.25 6.04
N SER A 111 -17.16 -2.81 6.30
CA SER A 111 -18.10 -2.52 5.20
C SER A 111 -17.62 -1.37 4.32
N LEU A 112 -18.09 -1.32 3.07
CA LEU A 112 -17.84 -0.19 2.15
C LEU A 112 -18.28 1.15 2.76
N PHE A 113 -19.40 1.15 3.50
CA PHE A 113 -19.89 2.35 4.20
C PHE A 113 -18.89 2.84 5.26
N GLN A 114 -18.34 1.92 6.06
CA GLN A 114 -17.32 2.25 7.06
C GLN A 114 -15.99 2.69 6.42
N ALA A 115 -15.63 2.12 5.26
CA ALA A 115 -14.42 2.46 4.54
C ALA A 115 -14.49 3.82 3.83
N ALA A 116 -15.69 4.32 3.48
CA ALA A 116 -15.88 5.48 2.62
C ALA A 116 -15.11 6.74 3.08
N LYS A 117 -15.24 7.12 4.36
CA LYS A 117 -14.55 8.30 4.90
C LYS A 117 -13.03 8.17 4.82
N ALA A 118 -12.50 6.99 5.16
CA ALA A 118 -11.07 6.72 5.08
C ALA A 118 -10.58 6.74 3.62
N ALA A 119 -11.34 6.15 2.70
CA ALA A 119 -11.01 6.13 1.28
C ALA A 119 -10.91 7.54 0.70
N HIS A 120 -11.90 8.39 0.98
CA HIS A 120 -11.90 9.78 0.55
C HIS A 120 -10.66 10.55 1.06
N LEU A 121 -10.34 10.41 2.35
CA LEU A 121 -9.16 11.05 2.95
C LEU A 121 -7.85 10.53 2.36
N ARG A 122 -7.77 9.23 2.05
CA ARG A 122 -6.59 8.63 1.42
C ARG A 122 -6.38 9.16 0.00
N VAL A 123 -7.45 9.33 -0.76
CA VAL A 123 -7.44 9.94 -2.10
C VAL A 123 -6.99 11.39 -2.04
N LEU A 124 -7.55 12.20 -1.14
CA LEU A 124 -7.12 13.60 -0.96
C LEU A 124 -5.63 13.69 -0.62
N ALA A 125 -5.15 12.83 0.28
CA ALA A 125 -3.74 12.77 0.62
C ALA A 125 -2.85 12.46 -0.59
N ASN A 126 -3.26 11.53 -1.47
CA ASN A 126 -2.55 11.23 -2.69
C ASN A 126 -2.61 12.37 -3.72
N ILE A 127 -3.76 13.04 -3.88
CA ILE A 127 -3.90 14.20 -4.79
C ILE A 127 -2.91 15.30 -4.39
N GLU A 128 -2.88 15.68 -3.11
CA GLU A 128 -1.98 16.72 -2.62
C GLU A 128 -0.51 16.28 -2.73
N ARG A 129 -0.21 15.00 -2.46
CA ARG A 129 1.12 14.43 -2.70
C ARG A 129 1.53 14.57 -4.16
N ASN A 130 0.65 14.23 -5.10
CA ASN A 130 0.93 14.31 -6.53
C ASN A 130 1.09 15.77 -7.00
N ARG A 131 0.51 16.74 -6.29
CA ARG A 131 0.73 18.19 -6.48
C ARG A 131 2.00 18.72 -5.83
N GLY A 132 2.66 17.92 -4.98
CA GLY A 132 3.82 18.34 -4.19
C GLY A 132 3.47 19.15 -2.94
N ASP A 133 2.18 19.26 -2.58
CA ASP A 133 1.73 19.88 -1.33
C ASP A 133 1.83 18.86 -0.18
N TRP A 134 3.04 18.69 0.32
CA TRP A 134 3.37 17.67 1.31
C TRP A 134 2.73 17.90 2.68
N ASP A 135 2.49 19.16 3.04
CA ASP A 135 1.89 19.51 4.33
C ASP A 135 0.41 19.15 4.34
N LYS A 136 -0.33 19.44 3.25
CA LYS A 136 -1.72 18.97 3.13
C LYS A 136 -1.81 17.47 2.93
N ALA A 137 -0.90 16.86 2.18
CA ALA A 137 -0.84 15.41 2.04
C ALA A 137 -0.66 14.73 3.41
N GLU A 138 0.18 15.30 4.28
CA GLU A 138 0.39 14.84 5.66
C GLU A 138 -0.87 15.01 6.51
N ASP A 139 -1.51 16.18 6.48
CA ASP A 139 -2.75 16.43 7.22
C ASP A 139 -3.87 15.45 6.83
N TYR A 140 -4.10 15.25 5.53
CA TYR A 140 -5.08 14.28 5.05
C TYR A 140 -4.72 12.84 5.43
N LEU A 141 -3.43 12.47 5.37
CA LEU A 141 -3.02 11.13 5.76
C LEU A 141 -3.23 10.88 7.26
N GLN A 142 -2.94 11.86 8.12
CA GLN A 142 -3.22 11.75 9.55
C GLN A 142 -4.71 11.59 9.81
N LYS A 143 -5.57 12.36 9.13
CA LYS A 143 -7.03 12.24 9.21
C LYS A 143 -7.51 10.86 8.74
N TYR A 144 -6.94 10.33 7.66
CA TYR A 144 -7.21 8.98 7.16
C TYR A 144 -6.94 7.93 8.25
N TYR A 145 -5.78 7.97 8.90
CA TYR A 145 -5.43 7.02 9.95
C TYR A 145 -6.34 7.13 11.18
N ARG A 146 -6.75 8.35 11.56
CA ARG A 146 -7.73 8.56 12.63
C ARG A 146 -9.08 7.93 12.26
N ALA A 147 -9.55 8.16 11.04
CA ALA A 147 -10.82 7.61 10.55
C ALA A 147 -10.82 6.07 10.51
N LEU A 148 -9.70 5.44 10.12
CA LEU A 148 -9.56 3.98 10.20
C LEU A 148 -9.59 3.48 11.64
N LYS A 149 -8.87 4.14 12.55
CA LYS A 149 -8.84 3.76 13.96
C LYS A 149 -10.22 3.81 14.61
N GLU A 150 -11.06 4.78 14.24
CA GLU A 150 -12.46 4.89 14.70
C GLU A 150 -13.40 3.77 14.18
N ARG A 151 -12.94 2.91 13.28
CA ARG A 151 -13.76 1.88 12.60
C ARG A 151 -13.23 0.46 12.75
N VAL A 152 -11.94 0.31 13.03
CA VAL A 152 -11.24 -0.98 13.15
C VAL A 152 -11.00 -1.36 14.63
N ALA A 153 -11.16 -0.43 15.56
CA ALA A 153 -11.04 -0.66 17.01
C ALA A 153 -12.35 -1.14 17.64
#